data_AF-A0A9E4F1G2-F1
#
_entry.id   AF-A0A9E4F1G2-F1
#
_cell.length_a   1.000
_cell.length_b   1.000
_cell.length_c   1.000
_cell.angle_alpha   90.00
_cell.angle_beta   90.00
_cell.angle_gamma   90.00
#
_symmetry.space_group_name_H-M   'P 1'
#
loop_
_entity.id
_entity.type
_entity.pdbx_description
1 polymer ?
#
loop_
_entity_poly.entity_id
_entity_poly.type
_entity_poly.pdbx_seq_one_letter_code
_entity_poly.pdbx_strand_id
1 'polypeptide(L)'
;MNEQDALHELRRKRLQRMVALCGRAHPFYKRRFAEANLIPEAVRELDDLQKIPLTKKEDFMAAPEDFSLDPAWLPELPFEERTMWTGTTSGRPSPFFNTTHDQYHIMLQARVCNEAEGLRAGDVIANLYPLSPMPLGGFLCCVRSAEIMGLPVVSALTGSPHPEYPVRRSLDEAVDVVAASGATVIWGVPSFVRR
;
A
#
# COMPACT_ATOMS: atom_id res chain seq x y z
N MET A 1 3.47 -29.57 -15.71
CA MET A 1 2.66 -28.38 -15.40
C MET A 1 3.32 -27.21 -16.09
N ASN A 2 2.63 -26.53 -17.01
CA ASN A 2 3.21 -25.38 -17.70
C ASN A 2 3.21 -24.14 -16.77
N GLU A 3 3.82 -23.04 -17.18
CA GLU A 3 3.91 -21.82 -16.35
C GLU A 3 2.54 -21.20 -16.04
N GLN A 4 1.59 -21.28 -16.98
CA GLN A 4 0.22 -20.78 -16.78
C GLN A 4 -0.52 -21.62 -15.74
N ASP A 5 -0.41 -22.95 -15.82
CA ASP A 5 -0.98 -23.88 -14.85
C ASP A 5 -0.39 -23.63 -13.45
N ALA A 6 0.92 -23.41 -13.36
CA ALA A 6 1.61 -23.11 -12.11
C ALA A 6 1.14 -21.79 -11.48
N LEU A 7 0.96 -20.74 -12.31
CA LEU A 7 0.44 -19.45 -11.87
C LEU A 7 -1.03 -19.55 -11.43
N HIS A 8 -1.86 -20.29 -12.17
CA HIS A 8 -3.25 -20.56 -11.80
C HIS A 8 -3.34 -21.25 -10.44
N GLU A 9 -2.56 -22.32 -10.25
CA GLU A 9 -2.54 -23.08 -8.99
C GLU A 9 -2.05 -22.22 -7.81
N LEU A 10 -1.03 -21.38 -8.03
CA LEU A 10 -0.54 -20.45 -7.01
C LEU A 10 -1.62 -19.43 -6.60
N ARG A 11 -2.30 -18.83 -7.59
CA ARG A 11 -3.39 -17.87 -7.35
C ARG A 11 -4.54 -18.53 -6.61
N ARG A 12 -4.92 -19.74 -7.01
CA ARG A 12 -5.96 -20.54 -6.35
C ARG A 12 -5.64 -20.80 -4.88
N LYS A 13 -4.43 -21.28 -4.57
CA LYS A 13 -3.98 -21.51 -3.17
C LYS A 13 -4.01 -20.23 -2.33
N ARG A 14 -3.52 -19.11 -2.89
CA ARG A 14 -3.51 -17.81 -2.21
C ARG A 14 -4.91 -17.28 -1.94
N LEU A 15 -5.82 -17.43 -2.92
CA LEU A 15 -7.23 -17.07 -2.76
C LEU A 15 -7.88 -17.85 -1.61
N GLN A 16 -7.75 -19.17 -1.64
CA GLN A 16 -8.34 -20.05 -0.62
C GLN A 16 -7.81 -19.70 0.78
N ARG A 17 -6.50 -19.49 0.91
CA ARG A 17 -5.88 -19.04 2.17
C ARG A 17 -6.47 -17.71 2.65
N MET A 18 -6.55 -16.72 1.76
CA MET A 18 -7.04 -15.38 2.11
C MET A 18 -8.50 -15.41 2.58
N VAL A 19 -9.37 -16.09 1.83
CA VAL A 19 -10.80 -16.19 2.16
C VAL A 19 -11.01 -16.95 3.48
N ALA A 20 -10.24 -18.01 3.73
CA ALA A 20 -10.26 -18.72 5.02
C ALA A 20 -9.83 -17.82 6.18
N LEU A 21 -8.76 -17.03 6.03
CA LEU A 21 -8.33 -16.06 7.05
C LEU A 21 -9.42 -15.00 7.30
N CYS A 22 -10.01 -14.46 6.24
CA CYS A 22 -11.10 -13.50 6.34
C CYS A 22 -12.31 -14.07 7.10
N GLY A 23 -12.75 -15.28 6.75
CA GLY A 23 -13.87 -15.94 7.42
C GLY A 23 -13.59 -16.35 8.86
N ARG A 24 -12.32 -16.50 9.25
CA ARG A 24 -11.94 -16.89 10.62
C ARG A 24 -11.71 -15.70 11.52
N ALA A 25 -11.02 -14.66 11.04
CA ALA A 25 -10.40 -13.64 11.88
C ALA A 25 -10.62 -12.20 11.43
N HIS A 26 -11.32 -11.95 10.32
CA HIS A 26 -11.60 -10.58 9.87
C HIS A 26 -13.04 -10.16 10.25
N PRO A 27 -13.26 -9.24 11.20
CA PRO A 27 -14.59 -8.94 11.73
C PRO A 27 -15.61 -8.55 10.65
N PHE A 28 -15.21 -7.67 9.72
CA PHE A 28 -16.08 -7.30 8.60
C PHE A 28 -16.46 -8.49 7.69
N TYR A 29 -15.49 -9.25 7.20
CA TYR A 29 -15.78 -10.37 6.28
C TYR A 29 -16.50 -11.52 6.96
N LYS A 30 -16.31 -11.75 8.27
CA LYS A 30 -17.12 -12.70 9.04
C LYS A 30 -18.61 -12.38 8.94
N ARG A 31 -18.99 -11.12 9.16
CA ARG A 31 -20.38 -10.68 9.02
C ARG A 31 -20.84 -10.74 7.57
N ARG A 32 -20.02 -10.26 6.64
CA ARG A 32 -20.33 -10.24 5.20
C ARG A 32 -20.62 -11.63 4.64
N PHE A 33 -19.82 -12.62 5.03
CA PHE A 33 -20.00 -14.00 4.63
C PHE A 33 -21.26 -14.62 5.25
N ALA A 34 -21.53 -14.34 6.53
CA ALA A 34 -22.76 -14.79 7.19
C ALA A 34 -24.02 -14.21 6.52
N GLU A 35 -24.05 -12.91 6.23
CA GLU A 35 -25.17 -12.23 5.55
C GLU A 35 -25.40 -12.78 4.13
N ALA A 36 -24.33 -13.16 3.44
CA ALA A 36 -24.41 -13.74 2.10
C ALA A 36 -24.70 -15.26 2.12
N ASN A 37 -24.83 -15.88 3.29
CA ASN A 37 -24.85 -17.35 3.47
C ASN A 37 -23.67 -18.03 2.73
N LEU A 38 -22.51 -17.38 2.72
CA LEU A 38 -21.30 -17.87 2.06
C LEU A 38 -20.38 -18.52 3.09
N ILE A 39 -20.02 -19.77 2.83
CA ILE A 39 -19.02 -20.50 3.60
C ILE A 39 -17.65 -20.32 2.89
N PRO A 40 -16.56 -19.93 3.57
CA PRO A 40 -15.24 -19.71 2.96
C PRO A 40 -14.78 -20.83 2.01
N GLU A 41 -15.02 -22.08 2.37
CA GLU A 41 -14.66 -23.29 1.61
C GLU A 41 -15.43 -23.45 0.28
N ALA A 42 -16.47 -22.64 0.05
CA ALA A 42 -17.21 -22.57 -1.21
C ALA A 42 -16.49 -21.72 -2.27
N VAL A 43 -15.43 -20.99 -1.89
CA VAL A 43 -14.56 -20.23 -2.81
C VAL A 43 -13.32 -21.07 -3.12
N ARG A 44 -13.37 -21.80 -4.24
CA ARG A 44 -12.34 -22.77 -4.62
C ARG A 44 -11.47 -22.28 -5.77
N GLU A 45 -12.08 -21.59 -6.73
CA GLU A 45 -11.44 -21.07 -7.93
C GLU A 45 -11.56 -19.54 -8.03
N LEU A 46 -10.78 -18.92 -8.92
CA LEU A 46 -10.85 -17.46 -9.13
C LEU A 46 -12.25 -16.99 -9.53
N ASP A 47 -12.97 -17.79 -10.33
CA ASP A 47 -14.34 -17.48 -10.77
C ASP A 47 -15.33 -17.46 -9.61
N ASP A 48 -15.01 -18.09 -8.47
CA ASP A 48 -15.86 -18.07 -7.28
C ASP A 48 -15.82 -16.72 -6.54
N LEU A 49 -14.91 -15.82 -6.89
CA LEU A 49 -14.87 -14.45 -6.34
C LEU A 49 -16.20 -13.72 -6.55
N GLN A 50 -16.95 -14.03 -7.61
CA GLN A 50 -18.27 -13.44 -7.87
C GLN A 50 -19.31 -13.77 -6.77
N LYS A 51 -19.07 -14.84 -5.98
CA LYS A 51 -19.92 -15.20 -4.84
C LYS A 51 -19.71 -14.26 -3.66
N ILE A 52 -18.54 -13.61 -3.57
CA ILE A 52 -18.22 -12.66 -2.52
C ILE A 52 -18.82 -11.30 -2.92
N PRO A 53 -19.77 -10.78 -2.12
CA PRO A 53 -20.32 -9.47 -2.42
C PRO A 53 -19.26 -8.37 -2.35
N LEU A 54 -19.37 -7.37 -3.22
CA LEU A 54 -18.41 -6.25 -3.27
C LEU A 54 -18.35 -5.48 -1.94
N THR A 55 -17.14 -5.09 -1.57
CA THR A 55 -16.85 -4.18 -0.46
C THR A 55 -16.79 -2.75 -0.98
N LYS A 56 -17.61 -1.88 -0.41
CA LYS A 56 -17.70 -0.46 -0.79
C LYS A 56 -16.86 0.39 0.16
N LYS A 57 -16.53 1.61 -0.30
CA LYS A 57 -15.85 2.60 0.55
C LYS A 57 -16.64 2.92 1.82
N GLU A 58 -17.98 2.98 1.71
CA GLU A 58 -18.88 3.24 2.83
C GLU A 58 -18.76 2.18 3.94
N ASP A 59 -18.57 0.91 3.55
CA ASP A 59 -18.37 -0.20 4.50
C ASP A 59 -17.13 0.03 5.37
N PHE A 60 -16.02 0.45 4.74
CA PHE A 60 -14.78 0.79 5.43
C PHE A 60 -14.94 2.02 6.32
N MET A 61 -15.59 3.08 5.83
CA MET A 61 -15.79 4.31 6.60
C MET A 61 -16.68 4.10 7.83
N ALA A 62 -17.63 3.15 7.76
CA ALA A 62 -18.54 2.85 8.85
C ALA A 62 -17.85 2.20 10.05
N ALA A 63 -16.87 1.31 9.82
CA ALA A 63 -16.11 0.64 10.87
C ALA A 63 -14.67 0.33 10.43
N PRO A 64 -13.77 1.32 10.36
CA PRO A 64 -12.39 1.11 9.88
C PRO A 64 -11.59 0.07 10.67
N GLU A 65 -11.82 -0.03 11.98
CA GLU A 65 -11.15 -0.99 12.87
C GLU A 65 -11.50 -2.45 12.55
N ASP A 66 -12.65 -2.69 11.92
CA ASP A 66 -13.09 -4.03 11.51
C ASP A 66 -12.36 -4.53 10.25
N PHE A 67 -11.53 -3.66 9.63
CA PHE A 67 -10.73 -3.93 8.44
C PHE A 67 -9.29 -4.33 8.79
N SER A 68 -9.16 -5.21 9.77
CA SER A 68 -7.92 -5.88 10.13
C SER A 68 -8.20 -7.33 10.52
N LEU A 69 -7.22 -8.20 10.34
CA LEU A 69 -7.26 -9.53 10.95
C LEU A 69 -7.02 -9.39 12.46
N ASP A 70 -7.84 -10.07 13.26
CA ASP A 70 -7.62 -10.19 14.69
C ASP A 70 -6.58 -11.29 14.98
N PRO A 71 -5.36 -10.93 15.42
CA PRO A 71 -4.27 -11.88 15.61
C PRO A 71 -4.55 -12.88 16.74
N ALA A 72 -5.50 -12.58 17.65
CA ALA A 72 -5.88 -13.50 18.72
C ALA A 72 -6.52 -14.80 18.17
N TRP A 73 -7.14 -14.74 17.00
CA TRP A 73 -7.74 -15.90 16.32
C TRP A 73 -6.77 -16.62 15.39
N LEU A 74 -5.52 -16.15 15.31
CA LEU A 74 -4.50 -16.60 14.37
C LEU A 74 -3.15 -16.88 15.04
N PRO A 75 -3.08 -17.52 16.23
CA PRO A 75 -1.84 -17.67 16.98
C PRO A 75 -0.76 -18.48 16.22
N GLU A 76 -1.17 -19.29 15.25
CA GLU A 76 -0.29 -20.10 14.40
C GLU A 76 0.37 -19.30 13.27
N LEU A 77 -0.10 -18.09 12.96
CA LEU A 77 0.57 -17.25 11.96
C LEU A 77 1.94 -16.80 12.46
N PRO A 78 2.93 -16.70 11.56
CA PRO A 78 4.25 -16.25 11.92
C PRO A 78 4.22 -14.83 12.49
N PHE A 79 5.26 -14.47 13.22
CA PHE A 79 5.36 -13.16 13.87
C PHE A 79 5.11 -12.02 12.87
N GLU A 80 5.72 -12.09 11.69
CA GLU A 80 5.65 -11.07 10.64
C GLU A 80 4.23 -10.86 10.10
N GLU A 81 3.37 -11.88 10.11
CA GLU A 81 1.97 -11.79 9.70
C GLU A 81 1.03 -11.34 10.83
N ARG A 82 1.57 -11.11 12.04
CA ARG A 82 0.81 -10.61 13.20
C ARG A 82 1.32 -9.25 13.70
N THR A 83 2.56 -8.90 13.43
CA THR A 83 3.15 -7.63 13.82
C THR A 83 2.66 -6.52 12.91
N MET A 84 1.93 -5.57 13.49
CA MET A 84 1.35 -4.44 12.76
C MET A 84 2.30 -3.26 12.70
N TRP A 85 2.41 -2.65 11.53
CA TRP A 85 2.87 -1.28 11.36
C TRP A 85 1.65 -0.36 11.44
N THR A 86 1.43 0.29 12.58
CA THR A 86 0.37 1.29 12.71
C THR A 86 0.98 2.67 12.93
N GLY A 87 0.34 3.68 12.36
CA GLY A 87 0.59 5.10 12.66
C GLY A 87 -0.71 5.74 13.08
N THR A 88 -0.74 6.35 14.26
CA THR A 88 -1.90 7.08 14.79
C THR A 88 -1.64 8.58 14.70
N THR A 89 -2.61 9.34 14.20
CA THR A 89 -2.73 10.76 14.51
C THR A 89 -4.20 11.07 14.75
N SER A 90 -4.46 11.66 15.91
CA SER A 90 -5.72 12.24 16.34
C SER A 90 -6.49 12.93 15.20
N GLY A 91 -7.77 12.57 15.01
CA GLY A 91 -8.71 13.25 14.11
C GLY A 91 -9.23 12.42 12.93
N ARG A 92 -9.70 11.18 13.18
CA ARG A 92 -10.28 10.20 12.22
C ARG A 92 -9.82 10.29 10.75
N PRO A 93 -8.54 10.03 10.45
CA PRO A 93 -8.20 9.28 9.23
C PRO A 93 -8.65 7.83 9.42
N SER A 94 -9.20 7.19 8.39
CA SER A 94 -9.49 5.76 8.47
C SER A 94 -8.16 4.99 8.52
N PRO A 95 -7.84 4.29 9.62
CA PRO A 95 -6.57 3.61 9.78
C PRO A 95 -6.39 2.55 8.68
N PHE A 96 -5.20 2.54 8.09
CA PHE A 96 -4.75 1.46 7.22
C PHE A 96 -3.78 0.59 8.00
N PHE A 97 -4.05 -0.70 7.99
CA PHE A 97 -3.37 -1.71 8.77
C PHE A 97 -2.50 -2.54 7.84
N ASN A 98 -1.19 -2.53 8.06
CA ASN A 98 -0.26 -3.41 7.35
C ASN A 98 0.52 -4.23 8.39
N THR A 99 0.66 -5.53 8.15
CA THR A 99 1.61 -6.35 8.89
C THR A 99 3.03 -6.11 8.38
N THR A 100 4.03 -6.57 9.12
CA THR A 100 5.43 -6.63 8.64
C THR A 100 5.51 -7.41 7.32
N HIS A 101 4.78 -8.53 7.22
CA HIS A 101 4.69 -9.33 5.99
C HIS A 101 4.13 -8.51 4.81
N ASP A 102 3.09 -7.72 5.04
CA ASP A 102 2.49 -6.86 4.01
C ASP A 102 3.47 -5.76 3.57
N GLN A 103 4.15 -5.14 4.53
CA GLN A 103 5.15 -4.11 4.23
C GLN A 103 6.28 -4.65 3.36
N TYR A 104 6.81 -5.86 3.64
CA TYR A 104 7.81 -6.49 2.78
C TYR A 104 7.26 -6.79 1.37
N HIS A 105 6.02 -7.28 1.27
CA HIS A 105 5.41 -7.56 -0.03
C HIS A 105 5.15 -6.28 -0.85
N ILE A 106 4.76 -5.19 -0.19
CA ILE A 106 4.62 -3.87 -0.83
C ILE A 106 5.97 -3.41 -1.39
N MET A 107 7.06 -3.59 -0.63
CA MET A 107 8.40 -3.24 -1.11
C MET A 107 8.84 -4.13 -2.28
N LEU A 108 8.61 -5.46 -2.20
CA LEU A 108 8.91 -6.37 -3.31
C LEU A 108 8.14 -6.01 -4.58
N GLN A 109 6.85 -5.66 -4.45
CA GLN A 109 6.05 -5.20 -5.58
C GLN A 109 6.61 -3.87 -6.14
N ALA A 110 6.96 -2.92 -5.27
CA ALA A 110 7.54 -1.65 -5.69
C ALA A 110 8.81 -1.87 -6.53
N ARG A 111 9.73 -2.74 -6.08
CA ARG A 111 10.92 -3.11 -6.84
C ARG A 111 10.59 -3.58 -8.26
N VAL A 112 9.69 -4.58 -8.39
CA VAL A 112 9.30 -5.14 -9.70
C VAL A 112 8.65 -4.08 -10.59
N CYS A 113 7.77 -3.25 -10.04
CA CYS A 113 7.15 -2.15 -10.78
C CYS A 113 8.20 -1.13 -11.25
N ASN A 114 9.13 -0.73 -10.39
CA ASN A 114 10.13 0.28 -10.71
C ASN A 114 11.15 -0.22 -11.74
N GLU A 115 11.54 -1.49 -11.68
CA GLU A 115 12.36 -2.12 -12.72
C GLU A 115 11.65 -2.08 -14.08
N ALA A 116 10.34 -2.36 -14.10
CA ALA A 116 9.50 -2.29 -15.30
C ALA A 116 9.26 -0.85 -15.80
N GLU A 117 9.16 0.12 -14.89
CA GLU A 117 9.11 1.56 -15.19
C GLU A 117 10.43 2.09 -15.78
N GLY A 118 11.52 1.33 -15.63
CA GLY A 118 12.81 1.66 -16.23
C GLY A 118 13.85 2.19 -15.26
N LEU A 119 13.60 2.18 -13.94
CA LEU A 119 14.59 2.62 -12.96
C LEU A 119 15.80 1.67 -12.96
N ARG A 120 16.99 2.24 -12.88
CA ARG A 120 18.29 1.56 -12.96
C ARG A 120 19.22 1.99 -11.84
N ALA A 121 20.28 1.21 -11.64
CA ALA A 121 21.37 1.58 -10.76
C ALA A 121 21.99 2.92 -11.22
N GLY A 122 22.12 3.87 -10.30
CA GLY A 122 22.63 5.22 -10.56
C GLY A 122 21.55 6.27 -10.74
N ASP A 123 20.26 5.88 -10.81
CA ASP A 123 19.18 6.86 -10.83
C ASP A 123 19.06 7.63 -9.52
N VAL A 124 18.64 8.89 -9.62
CA VAL A 124 18.32 9.76 -8.48
C VAL A 124 16.88 10.21 -8.62
N ILE A 125 16.06 9.89 -7.62
CA ILE A 125 14.62 10.17 -7.65
C ILE A 125 14.34 11.54 -7.04
N ALA A 126 13.72 12.43 -7.81
CA ALA A 126 13.09 13.65 -7.31
C ALA A 126 11.64 13.37 -6.88
N ASN A 127 11.42 13.32 -5.57
CA ASN A 127 10.10 13.20 -4.98
C ASN A 127 9.40 14.57 -4.96
N LEU A 128 8.41 14.73 -5.84
CA LEU A 128 7.60 15.94 -5.98
C LEU A 128 6.24 15.83 -5.30
N TYR A 129 5.96 14.74 -4.56
CA TYR A 129 4.79 14.70 -3.70
C TYR A 129 5.00 15.61 -2.49
N PRO A 130 3.94 16.29 -2.01
CA PRO A 130 4.05 17.14 -0.85
C PRO A 130 4.19 16.31 0.43
N LEU A 131 5.10 16.71 1.31
CA LEU A 131 5.06 16.26 2.70
C LEU A 131 3.88 16.96 3.38
N SER A 132 2.84 16.20 3.67
CA SER A 132 1.56 16.69 4.17
C SER A 132 1.37 16.30 5.64
N PRO A 133 0.67 17.12 6.46
CA PRO A 133 0.24 16.73 7.80
C PRO A 133 -0.55 15.42 7.82
N MET A 134 -1.23 15.09 6.71
CA MET A 134 -1.84 13.80 6.51
C MET A 134 -0.84 12.86 5.80
N PRO A 135 -0.71 11.59 6.21
CA PRO A 135 0.12 10.60 5.52
C PRO A 135 -0.46 10.33 4.11
N LEU A 136 -0.01 11.10 3.13
CA LEU A 136 -0.32 10.87 1.72
C LEU A 136 0.54 9.73 1.21
N GLY A 137 -0.11 8.69 0.67
CA GLY A 137 0.57 7.51 0.15
C GLY A 137 1.63 7.84 -0.90
N GLY A 138 1.42 8.87 -1.73
CA GLY A 138 2.37 9.26 -2.80
C GLY A 138 3.78 9.60 -2.28
N PHE A 139 3.88 10.39 -1.21
CA PHE A 139 5.18 10.75 -0.63
C PHE A 139 5.90 9.50 -0.11
N LEU A 140 5.20 8.66 0.66
CA LEU A 140 5.75 7.44 1.24
C LEU A 140 6.06 6.36 0.19
N CYS A 141 5.30 6.28 -0.90
CA CYS A 141 5.57 5.35 -1.99
C CYS A 141 6.88 5.67 -2.69
N CYS A 142 7.17 6.96 -2.94
CA CYS A 142 8.44 7.37 -3.55
C CYS A 142 9.64 7.02 -2.65
N VAL A 143 9.53 7.29 -1.35
CA VAL A 143 10.57 6.94 -0.36
C VAL A 143 10.78 5.42 -0.29
N ARG A 144 9.72 4.62 -0.15
CA ARG A 144 9.83 3.15 -0.12
C ARG A 144 10.41 2.55 -1.40
N SER A 145 10.11 3.16 -2.54
CA SER A 145 10.65 2.75 -3.84
C SER A 145 12.14 3.00 -3.90
N ALA A 146 12.60 4.19 -3.45
CA ALA A 146 14.02 4.49 -3.34
C ALA A 146 14.74 3.52 -2.39
N GLU A 147 14.16 3.25 -1.22
CA GLU A 147 14.70 2.31 -0.23
C GLU A 147 14.89 0.90 -0.80
N ILE A 148 13.83 0.32 -1.40
CA ILE A 148 13.92 -1.06 -1.90
C ILE A 148 14.79 -1.19 -3.14
N MET A 149 14.91 -0.13 -3.95
CA MET A 149 15.78 -0.07 -5.11
C MET A 149 17.23 0.29 -4.76
N GLY A 150 17.50 0.77 -3.54
CA GLY A 150 18.81 1.27 -3.15
C GLY A 150 19.21 2.55 -3.89
N LEU A 151 18.23 3.40 -4.24
CA LEU A 151 18.45 4.62 -5.00
C LEU A 151 18.42 5.86 -4.09
N PRO A 152 19.24 6.89 -4.37
CA PRO A 152 19.09 8.19 -3.75
C PRO A 152 17.72 8.80 -4.06
N VAL A 153 17.12 9.45 -3.05
CA VAL A 153 15.91 10.24 -3.20
C VAL A 153 16.14 11.65 -2.65
N VAL A 154 15.78 12.65 -3.45
CA VAL A 154 15.68 14.04 -3.02
C VAL A 154 14.21 14.42 -2.91
N SER A 155 13.80 14.90 -1.74
CA SER A 155 12.44 15.42 -1.56
C SER A 155 12.41 16.92 -1.81
N ALA A 156 11.67 17.33 -2.84
CA ALA A 156 11.52 18.74 -3.18
C ALA A 156 10.69 19.51 -2.14
N LEU A 157 9.83 18.80 -1.39
CA LEU A 157 8.97 19.34 -0.33
C LEU A 157 8.01 20.44 -0.85
N THR A 158 7.41 20.17 -2.00
CA THR A 158 6.41 21.05 -2.63
C THR A 158 5.07 21.03 -1.87
N GLY A 159 4.11 21.86 -2.29
CA GLY A 159 2.75 21.93 -1.73
C GLY A 159 2.44 23.24 -1.00
N SER A 160 1.18 23.42 -0.59
CA SER A 160 0.75 24.60 0.18
C SER A 160 1.53 24.72 1.48
N PRO A 161 1.92 25.88 2.02
CA PRO A 161 2.62 25.97 3.32
C PRO A 161 1.77 25.47 4.51
N HIS A 162 2.40 25.06 5.62
CA HIS A 162 1.71 24.80 6.90
C HIS A 162 2.29 25.76 7.96
N PRO A 163 1.45 26.50 8.71
CA PRO A 163 1.95 27.51 9.67
C PRO A 163 2.93 26.95 10.70
N GLU A 164 2.65 25.76 11.24
CA GLU A 164 3.48 25.14 12.29
C GLU A 164 4.65 24.30 11.75
N TYR A 165 4.64 23.95 10.46
CA TYR A 165 5.62 23.04 9.86
C TYR A 165 6.17 23.65 8.57
N PRO A 166 7.10 24.63 8.66
CA PRO A 166 7.68 25.33 7.52
C PRO A 166 8.76 24.49 6.81
N VAL A 167 8.47 23.22 6.57
CA VAL A 167 9.36 22.29 5.85
C VAL A 167 9.20 22.38 4.33
N ARG A 168 8.27 23.22 3.84
CA ARG A 168 7.84 23.27 2.44
C ARG A 168 8.58 24.35 1.66
N ARG A 169 8.83 24.09 0.38
CA ARG A 169 9.51 24.99 -0.54
C ARG A 169 8.55 25.63 -1.53
N SER A 170 8.88 26.86 -1.93
CA SER A 170 8.33 27.46 -3.15
C SER A 170 8.67 26.62 -4.39
N LEU A 171 8.02 26.91 -5.52
CA LEU A 171 8.30 26.18 -6.76
C LEU A 171 9.75 26.41 -7.21
N ASP A 172 10.25 27.65 -7.14
CA ASP A 172 11.61 27.98 -7.56
C ASP A 172 12.66 27.25 -6.70
N GLU A 173 12.51 27.27 -5.38
CA GLU A 173 13.40 26.52 -4.48
C GLU A 173 13.33 25.00 -4.70
N ALA A 174 12.14 24.47 -5.04
CA ALA A 174 11.99 23.06 -5.37
C ALA A 174 12.72 22.71 -6.68
N VAL A 175 12.65 23.58 -7.69
CA VAL A 175 13.39 23.43 -8.95
C VAL A 175 14.89 23.48 -8.69
N ASP A 176 15.38 24.42 -7.89
CA ASP A 176 16.80 24.53 -7.53
C ASP A 176 17.31 23.26 -6.84
N VAL A 177 16.55 22.72 -5.88
CA VAL A 177 16.89 21.48 -5.18
C VAL A 177 16.95 20.29 -6.13
N VAL A 178 15.97 20.17 -7.03
CA VAL A 178 15.94 19.08 -8.02
C VAL A 178 17.10 19.19 -9.00
N ALA A 179 17.36 20.39 -9.52
CA ALA A 179 18.48 20.64 -10.44
C ALA A 179 19.83 20.35 -9.78
N ALA A 180 20.04 20.79 -8.54
CA ALA A 180 21.28 20.55 -7.79
C ALA A 180 21.51 19.08 -7.44
N SER A 181 20.45 18.28 -7.33
CA SER A 181 20.54 16.86 -6.96
C SER A 181 21.04 15.95 -8.07
N GLY A 182 21.02 16.40 -9.33
CA GLY A 182 21.26 15.53 -10.48
C GLY A 182 20.17 14.47 -10.69
N ALA A 183 18.92 14.77 -10.30
CA ALA A 183 17.79 13.86 -10.45
C ALA A 183 17.63 13.39 -11.90
N THR A 184 17.55 12.07 -12.08
CA THR A 184 17.31 11.42 -13.37
C THR A 184 15.86 10.93 -13.51
N VAL A 185 15.14 10.83 -12.39
CA VAL A 185 13.75 10.40 -12.32
C VAL A 185 12.92 11.47 -11.61
N ILE A 186 11.86 11.95 -12.25
CA ILE A 186 10.90 12.87 -11.63
C ILE A 186 9.65 12.10 -11.25
N TRP A 187 9.31 12.09 -9.96
CA TRP A 187 8.15 11.37 -9.45
C TRP A 187 7.15 12.32 -8.79
N GLY A 188 6.01 12.53 -9.45
CA GLY A 188 4.91 13.33 -8.93
C GLY A 188 3.65 13.22 -9.77
N VAL A 189 2.64 14.01 -9.41
CA VAL A 189 1.39 14.09 -10.17
C VAL A 189 1.67 14.75 -11.53
N PRO A 190 1.24 14.16 -12.68
CA PRO A 190 1.57 14.70 -14.00
C PRO A 190 1.17 16.16 -14.21
N SER A 191 0.06 16.61 -13.62
CA SER A 191 -0.38 18.02 -13.70
C SER A 191 0.50 18.98 -12.92
N PHE A 192 1.21 18.52 -11.89
CA PHE A 192 2.19 19.29 -11.14
C PHE A 192 3.54 19.32 -11.86
N VAL A 193 4.00 18.17 -12.35
CA VAL A 193 5.27 18.03 -13.11
C VAL A 193 5.32 18.92 -14.35
N ARG A 194 4.17 19.21 -14.96
CA ARG A 194 4.06 20.07 -16.16
C ARG A 194 4.09 21.58 -15.88
N ARG A 195 3.97 22.01 -14.62
CA ARG A 195 3.97 23.44 -14.26
C ARG A 195 5.39 23.97 -14.23
#